data_AF-A0A7S4HRF2-F1
#
_entry.id   AF-A0A7S4HRF2-F1
#
_cell.length_a   1.000
_cell.length_b   1.000
_cell.length_c   1.000
_cell.angle_alpha   90.00
_cell.angle_beta   90.00
_cell.angle_gamma   90.00
#
_symmetry.space_group_name_H-M   'P 1'
#
loop_
_entity.id
_entity.type
_entity.pdbx_description
1 polymer ?
#
loop_
_entity_poly.entity_id
_entity_poly.type
_entity_poly.pdbx_seq_one_letter_code
_entity_poly.pdbx_strand_id
1 'polypeptide(L)'
;RLGRGVWIGFFLFLPLLAMKRSPSHHVVEEQETKAAEATLTSRLNAVSDSCPNEEVKLDFLRQMQEFRHMFSMFINHTSKPIDWEKIKLPPDDMIIPHEDTKKDRSVESTRELLSKLVVLKLNGGLGTSMGCTGPKSAIEVHSGFSFLDLTVRQIESLNNTYHVNVP
;
A
#
# COMPACT_ATOMS: atom_id res chain seq x y z
N ARG A 1 -66.55 9.35 13.24
CA ARG A 1 -67.30 8.39 12.40
C ARG A 1 -66.26 7.63 11.59
N LEU A 2 -66.06 6.34 11.92
CA LEU A 2 -65.18 5.31 11.29
C LEU A 2 -63.67 5.63 11.22
N GLY A 3 -62.73 4.76 11.54
CA GLY A 3 -62.78 3.32 11.87
C GLY A 3 -61.33 2.82 12.00
N ARG A 4 -61.11 1.90 12.94
CA ARG A 4 -59.84 1.28 13.32
C ARG A 4 -59.22 0.48 12.16
N GLY A 5 -57.90 0.36 12.14
CA GLY A 5 -57.16 -0.55 11.27
C GLY A 5 -55.75 -0.81 11.79
N VAL A 6 -55.62 -1.80 12.66
CA VAL A 6 -54.36 -2.38 13.15
C VAL A 6 -53.61 -3.03 11.98
N TRP A 7 -52.31 -2.76 11.84
CA TRP A 7 -51.40 -3.61 11.06
C TRP A 7 -50.29 -4.13 11.98
N ILE A 8 -50.51 -5.35 12.46
CA ILE A 8 -49.48 -6.25 12.98
C ILE A 8 -48.99 -7.04 11.77
N GLY A 9 -47.69 -7.08 11.52
CA GLY A 9 -47.15 -7.75 10.34
C GLY A 9 -45.66 -8.08 10.45
N PHE A 10 -45.36 -9.10 11.27
CA PHE A 10 -44.24 -10.06 11.14
C PHE A 10 -42.85 -9.54 10.75
N PHE A 11 -42.00 -9.36 11.77
CA PHE A 11 -40.55 -9.57 11.63
C PHE A 11 -40.31 -11.05 11.31
N LEU A 12 -40.05 -11.37 10.04
CA LEU A 12 -39.42 -12.62 9.65
C LEU A 12 -37.94 -12.53 10.04
N PHE A 13 -37.64 -12.96 11.26
CA PHE A 13 -36.31 -13.42 11.65
C PHE A 13 -36.03 -14.69 10.82
N LEU A 14 -35.37 -14.55 9.68
CA LEU A 14 -34.66 -15.69 9.10
C LEU A 14 -33.48 -15.99 10.03
N PRO A 15 -33.34 -17.20 10.58
CA PRO A 15 -32.06 -17.59 11.12
C PRO A 15 -31.11 -17.65 9.93
N LEU A 16 -30.06 -16.81 9.93
CA LEU A 16 -28.86 -17.10 9.16
C LEU A 16 -28.37 -18.46 9.66
N LEU A 17 -28.77 -19.52 8.96
CA LEU A 17 -28.10 -20.80 9.05
C LEU A 17 -26.67 -20.52 8.60
N ALA A 18 -25.75 -20.42 9.56
CA ALA A 18 -24.33 -20.57 9.26
C ALA A 18 -24.18 -21.97 8.67
N MET A 19 -24.22 -22.08 7.33
CA MET A 19 -23.84 -23.28 6.60
C MET A 19 -22.41 -23.59 7.01
N LYS A 20 -22.26 -24.55 7.91
CA LYS A 20 -20.97 -25.10 8.29
C LYS A 20 -20.43 -25.79 7.03
N ARG A 21 -19.45 -25.16 6.37
CA ARG A 21 -18.86 -25.65 5.11
C ARG A 21 -18.43 -27.11 5.28
N SER A 22 -18.94 -28.00 4.42
CA SER A 22 -18.57 -29.41 4.44
C SER A 22 -17.10 -29.61 4.06
N PRO A 23 -16.40 -30.63 4.60
CA PRO A 23 -14.98 -30.89 4.33
C PRO A 23 -14.67 -31.10 2.84
N SER A 24 -15.62 -31.57 2.05
CA SER A 24 -15.51 -31.69 0.60
C SER A 24 -15.34 -30.34 -0.12
N HIS A 25 -15.99 -29.27 0.35
CA HIS A 25 -15.81 -27.93 -0.24
C HIS A 25 -14.42 -27.37 0.04
N HIS A 26 -13.87 -27.61 1.23
CA HIS A 26 -12.51 -27.18 1.57
C HIS A 26 -11.44 -27.88 0.72
N VAL A 27 -11.63 -29.18 0.43
CA VAL A 27 -10.70 -29.94 -0.43
C VAL A 27 -10.75 -29.45 -1.88
N VAL A 28 -11.95 -29.09 -2.38
CA VAL A 28 -12.11 -28.54 -3.73
C VAL A 28 -11.48 -27.14 -3.82
N GLU A 29 -11.73 -26.27 -2.84
CA GLU A 29 -11.15 -24.92 -2.75
C GLU A 29 -9.61 -25.00 -2.68
N GLU A 30 -9.04 -25.91 -1.87
CA GLU A 30 -7.59 -26.11 -1.76
C GLU A 30 -6.93 -26.70 -3.02
N GLN A 31 -7.64 -27.56 -3.77
CA GLN A 31 -7.15 -28.07 -5.05
C GLN A 31 -7.16 -26.99 -6.14
N GLU A 32 -8.18 -26.14 -6.15
CA GLU A 32 -8.28 -25.00 -7.06
C GLU A 32 -7.18 -23.96 -6.80
N THR A 33 -6.86 -23.65 -5.54
CA THR A 33 -5.78 -22.72 -5.20
C THR A 33 -4.41 -23.23 -5.66
N LYS A 34 -4.10 -24.51 -5.40
CA LYS A 34 -2.85 -25.15 -5.85
C LYS A 34 -2.75 -25.20 -7.37
N ALA A 35 -3.85 -25.48 -8.08
CA ALA A 35 -3.88 -25.49 -9.53
C ALA A 35 -3.62 -24.07 -10.11
N ALA A 36 -4.17 -23.03 -9.48
CA ALA A 36 -3.94 -21.64 -9.87
C ALA A 36 -2.48 -21.21 -9.68
N GLU A 37 -1.85 -21.56 -8.54
CA GLU A 37 -0.43 -21.28 -8.28
C GLU A 37 0.51 -22.00 -9.28
N ALA A 38 0.22 -23.27 -9.59
CA ALA A 38 0.98 -24.04 -10.58
C ALA A 38 0.87 -23.41 -11.98
N THR A 39 -0.34 -22.99 -12.36
CA THR A 39 -0.60 -22.30 -13.64
C THR A 39 0.17 -20.99 -13.71
N LEU A 40 0.14 -20.17 -12.65
CA LEU A 40 0.92 -18.93 -12.59
C LEU A 40 2.41 -19.21 -12.77
N THR A 41 2.95 -20.19 -12.04
CA THR A 41 4.38 -20.52 -12.11
C THR A 41 4.81 -20.93 -13.52
N SER A 42 4.01 -21.77 -14.19
CA SER A 42 4.27 -22.17 -15.57
C SER A 42 4.27 -20.96 -16.53
N ARG A 43 3.33 -20.04 -16.36
CA ARG A 43 3.24 -18.81 -17.19
C ARG A 43 4.42 -17.88 -16.95
N LEU A 44 4.82 -17.68 -15.69
CA LEU A 44 5.96 -16.82 -15.36
C LEU A 44 7.27 -17.37 -15.93
N ASN A 45 7.46 -18.70 -15.93
CA ASN A 45 8.61 -19.33 -16.57
C ASN A 45 8.62 -19.08 -18.08
N ALA A 46 7.47 -19.23 -18.75
CA ALA A 46 7.37 -18.95 -20.19
C ALA A 46 7.68 -17.48 -20.53
N VAL A 47 7.28 -16.53 -19.67
CA VAL A 47 7.65 -15.11 -19.82
C VAL A 47 9.15 -14.92 -19.60
N SER A 48 9.74 -15.60 -18.61
CA SER A 48 11.18 -15.52 -18.34
C SER A 48 12.05 -15.98 -19.51
N ASP A 49 11.53 -16.88 -20.36
CA ASP A 49 12.24 -17.37 -21.54
C ASP A 49 12.18 -16.37 -22.72
N SER A 50 11.27 -15.40 -22.67
CA SER A 50 11.19 -14.29 -23.63
C SER A 50 12.08 -13.10 -23.27
N CYS A 51 12.81 -13.16 -22.15
CA CYS A 51 13.70 -12.08 -21.73
C CYS A 51 14.88 -11.91 -22.71
N PRO A 52 15.26 -10.65 -23.03
CA PRO A 52 16.25 -10.37 -24.08
C PRO A 52 17.68 -10.75 -23.68
N ASN A 53 18.00 -10.78 -22.38
CA ASN A 53 19.31 -11.13 -21.87
C ASN A 53 19.20 -11.76 -20.46
N GLU A 54 20.31 -12.35 -20.00
CA GLU A 54 20.34 -13.07 -18.71
C GLU A 54 20.21 -12.14 -17.50
N GLU A 55 20.68 -10.90 -17.60
CA GLU A 55 20.58 -9.89 -16.54
C GLU A 55 19.12 -9.49 -16.26
N VAL A 56 18.37 -9.14 -17.31
CA VAL A 56 16.93 -8.84 -17.24
C VAL A 56 16.16 -10.08 -16.80
N LYS A 57 16.56 -11.28 -17.24
CA LYS A 57 15.95 -12.53 -16.78
C LYS A 57 16.13 -12.71 -15.28
N LEU A 58 17.33 -12.48 -14.74
CA LEU A 58 17.62 -12.60 -13.31
C LEU A 58 16.79 -11.61 -12.47
N ASP A 59 16.72 -10.35 -12.89
CA ASP A 59 15.93 -9.32 -12.21
C ASP A 59 14.43 -9.61 -12.28
N PHE A 60 13.94 -10.06 -13.44
CA PHE A 60 12.57 -10.51 -13.61
C PHE A 60 12.24 -11.66 -12.65
N LEU A 61 13.08 -12.69 -12.58
CA LEU A 61 12.87 -13.83 -11.69
C LEU A 61 12.81 -13.42 -10.21
N ARG A 62 13.64 -12.46 -9.79
CA ARG A 62 13.62 -11.89 -8.43
C ARG A 62 12.28 -11.22 -8.13
N GLN A 63 11.83 -10.32 -9.02
CA GLN A 63 10.54 -9.65 -8.87
C GLN A 63 9.36 -10.64 -8.91
N MET A 64 9.44 -11.67 -9.76
CA MET A 64 8.40 -12.68 -9.89
C MET A 64 8.33 -13.63 -8.69
N GLN A 65 9.40 -13.77 -7.92
CA GLN A 65 9.34 -14.47 -6.63
C GLN A 65 8.46 -13.72 -5.62
N GLU A 66 8.65 -12.40 -5.51
CA GLU A 66 7.82 -11.54 -4.64
C GLU A 66 6.36 -11.51 -5.10
N PHE A 67 6.14 -11.39 -6.42
CA PHE A 67 4.79 -11.46 -6.98
C PHE A 67 4.10 -12.79 -6.66
N ARG A 68 4.79 -13.93 -6.82
CA ARG A 68 4.24 -15.25 -6.44
C ARG A 68 3.87 -15.32 -4.97
N HIS A 69 4.69 -14.75 -4.09
CA HIS A 69 4.39 -14.70 -2.66
C HIS A 69 3.11 -13.91 -2.38
N MET A 70 2.98 -12.71 -2.96
CA MET A 70 1.77 -11.88 -2.82
C MET A 70 0.54 -12.56 -3.41
N PHE A 71 0.69 -13.22 -4.56
CA PHE A 71 -0.39 -13.96 -5.21
C PHE A 71 -0.86 -15.15 -4.38
N SER A 72 0.08 -15.91 -3.78
CA SER A 72 -0.24 -16.98 -2.85
C SER A 72 -1.00 -16.46 -1.63
N MET A 73 -0.58 -15.31 -1.07
CA MET A 73 -1.31 -14.67 0.04
C MET A 73 -2.75 -14.29 -0.36
N PHE A 74 -2.92 -13.77 -1.57
CA PHE A 74 -4.21 -13.37 -2.13
C PHE A 74 -5.15 -14.56 -2.33
N ILE A 75 -4.68 -15.63 -2.99
CA ILE A 75 -5.47 -16.84 -3.27
C ILE A 75 -5.83 -17.58 -1.99
N ASN A 76 -4.89 -17.68 -1.05
CA ASN A 76 -5.14 -18.36 0.21
C ASN A 76 -6.00 -17.53 1.19
N HIS A 77 -6.53 -16.38 0.73
CA HIS A 77 -7.32 -15.43 1.53
C HIS A 77 -6.69 -15.17 2.90
N THR A 78 -5.36 -15.07 2.93
CA THR A 78 -4.57 -15.06 4.18
C THR A 78 -4.80 -13.78 4.98
N SER A 79 -5.45 -12.77 4.37
CA SER A 79 -5.95 -11.59 5.08
C SER A 79 -7.05 -12.01 6.05
N LYS A 80 -6.69 -12.15 7.33
CA LYS A 80 -7.67 -12.31 8.41
C LYS A 80 -8.65 -11.12 8.36
N PRO A 81 -9.97 -11.35 8.31
CA PRO A 81 -10.93 -10.26 8.39
C PRO A 81 -10.68 -9.47 9.68
N ILE A 82 -10.81 -8.16 9.60
CA ILE A 82 -10.62 -7.29 10.76
C ILE A 82 -11.74 -7.61 11.76
N ASP A 83 -11.33 -8.03 12.96
CA ASP A 83 -12.24 -8.23 14.08
C ASP A 83 -12.54 -6.88 14.72
N TRP A 84 -13.72 -6.33 14.40
CA TRP A 84 -14.15 -5.01 14.85
C TRP A 84 -14.19 -4.88 16.37
N GLU A 85 -14.44 -5.98 17.10
CA GLU A 85 -14.48 -5.97 18.58
C GLU A 85 -13.10 -5.76 19.20
N LYS A 86 -12.03 -6.06 18.45
CA LYS A 86 -10.64 -5.87 18.89
C LYS A 86 -10.10 -4.48 18.62
N ILE A 87 -10.81 -3.66 17.84
CA ILE A 87 -10.41 -2.28 17.57
C ILE A 87 -10.65 -1.45 18.83
N LYS A 88 -9.60 -0.80 19.32
CA LYS A 88 -9.63 0.08 20.48
C LYS A 88 -9.03 1.43 20.12
N LEU A 89 -9.40 2.46 20.87
CA LEU A 89 -8.74 3.75 20.76
C LEU A 89 -7.24 3.58 21.03
N PRO A 90 -6.37 4.26 20.27
CA PRO A 90 -4.95 4.27 20.57
C PRO A 90 -4.72 4.87 21.96
N PRO A 91 -3.73 4.38 22.72
CA PRO A 91 -3.29 5.00 23.97
C PRO A 91 -2.91 6.49 23.76
N ASP A 92 -3.07 7.30 24.81
CA ASP A 92 -2.83 8.76 24.75
C ASP A 92 -1.39 9.13 24.36
N ASP A 93 -0.42 8.23 24.58
CA ASP A 93 1.00 8.41 24.25
C ASP A 93 1.38 7.91 22.84
N MET A 94 0.47 7.22 22.14
CA MET A 94 0.72 6.70 20.79
C MET A 94 0.71 7.81 19.74
N ILE A 95 -0.07 8.88 19.97
CA ILE A 95 -0.20 10.02 19.04
C ILE A 95 0.24 11.27 19.78
N ILE A 96 1.43 11.75 19.46
CA ILE A 96 2.02 12.94 20.09
C ILE A 96 1.64 14.17 19.26
N PRO A 97 0.99 15.20 19.85
CA PRO A 97 0.74 16.46 19.17
C PRO A 97 2.05 17.11 18.70
N HIS A 98 2.05 17.69 17.49
CA HIS A 98 3.27 18.28 16.93
C HIS A 98 3.87 19.38 17.82
N GLU A 99 3.02 20.12 18.54
CA GLU A 99 3.44 21.21 19.44
C GLU A 99 4.32 20.72 20.60
N ASP A 100 4.09 19.49 21.04
CA ASP A 100 4.76 18.84 22.18
C ASP A 100 6.07 18.12 21.78
N THR A 101 6.40 18.11 20.48
CA THR A 101 7.67 17.54 20.01
C THR A 101 8.86 18.37 20.50
N LYS A 102 9.98 17.69 20.83
CA LYS A 102 11.20 18.37 21.30
C LYS A 102 11.73 19.30 20.20
N LYS A 103 11.78 20.59 20.51
CA LYS A 103 12.35 21.63 19.64
C LYS A 103 13.75 21.99 20.12
N ASP A 104 14.70 21.07 20.01
CA ASP A 104 16.10 21.47 20.06
C ASP A 104 16.39 22.25 18.77
N ARG A 105 16.74 23.53 18.91
CA ARG A 105 16.97 24.46 17.80
C ARG A 105 18.44 24.81 17.63
N SER A 106 19.34 24.10 18.31
CA SER A 106 20.76 24.29 18.07
C SER A 106 21.11 23.82 16.65
N VAL A 107 21.99 24.59 16.01
CA VAL A 107 22.47 24.29 14.64
C VAL A 107 23.24 22.98 14.65
N GLU A 108 23.98 22.71 15.73
CA GLU A 108 24.79 21.51 15.92
C GLU A 108 23.94 20.24 15.98
N SER A 109 22.91 20.22 16.83
CA SER A 109 21.97 19.10 16.98
C SER A 109 21.20 18.85 15.67
N THR A 110 20.77 19.92 15.01
CA THR A 110 20.07 19.82 13.71
C THR A 110 20.97 19.18 12.65
N ARG A 111 22.22 19.64 12.54
CA ARG A 111 23.20 19.08 11.60
C ARG A 111 23.48 17.60 11.85
N GLU A 112 23.57 17.18 13.12
CA GLU A 112 23.78 15.77 13.50
C GLU A 112 22.58 14.87 13.19
N LEU A 113 21.37 15.39 13.26
CA LEU A 113 20.17 14.66 12.87
C LEU A 113 20.06 14.54 11.35
N LEU A 114 20.32 15.65 10.64
CA LEU A 114 20.26 15.69 9.17
C LEU A 114 21.30 14.76 8.52
N SER A 115 22.48 14.61 9.11
CA SER A 115 23.50 13.68 8.59
C SER A 115 23.08 12.20 8.61
N LYS A 116 21.99 11.86 9.31
CA LYS A 116 21.42 10.51 9.40
C LYS A 116 20.11 10.38 8.63
N LEU A 117 19.59 11.46 8.06
CA LEU A 117 18.30 11.51 7.38
C LEU A 117 18.47 11.19 5.88
N VAL A 118 17.50 10.47 5.32
CA VAL A 118 17.35 10.25 3.87
C VAL A 118 15.95 10.67 3.45
N VAL A 119 15.82 11.38 2.32
CA VAL A 119 14.54 11.84 1.80
C VAL A 119 14.14 11.04 0.56
N LEU A 120 13.21 10.10 0.75
CA LEU A 120 12.66 9.31 -0.35
C LEU A 120 11.34 9.90 -0.85
N LYS A 121 11.25 10.17 -2.16
CA LYS A 121 10.01 10.58 -2.84
C LYS A 121 9.48 9.44 -3.72
N LEU A 122 8.25 9.03 -3.46
CA LEU A 122 7.56 8.04 -4.29
C LEU A 122 7.13 8.67 -5.62
N ASN A 123 7.76 8.25 -6.73
CA ASN A 123 7.52 8.82 -8.06
C ASN A 123 6.94 7.81 -9.08
N GLY A 124 6.21 6.80 -8.59
CA GLY A 124 5.56 5.81 -9.47
C GLY A 124 4.26 6.31 -10.11
N GLY A 125 3.74 7.46 -9.67
CA GLY A 125 2.47 8.01 -10.16
C GLY A 125 2.61 8.73 -11.49
N LEU A 126 1.71 8.44 -12.43
CA LEU A 126 1.61 9.12 -13.72
C LEU A 126 0.69 10.35 -13.65
N GLY A 127 0.97 11.35 -14.49
CA GLY A 127 0.18 12.57 -14.66
C GLY A 127 -1.12 12.40 -15.44
N THR A 128 -1.54 11.16 -15.72
CA THR A 128 -2.64 10.85 -16.63
C THR A 128 -3.98 11.44 -16.20
N SER A 129 -4.25 11.52 -14.90
CA SER A 129 -5.46 12.16 -14.36
C SER A 129 -5.52 13.67 -14.66
N MET A 130 -4.39 14.29 -14.99
CA MET A 130 -4.28 15.70 -15.36
C MET A 130 -4.07 15.91 -16.86
N GLY A 131 -4.23 14.85 -17.68
CA GLY A 131 -4.06 14.92 -19.13
C GLY A 131 -2.60 15.01 -19.60
N CYS A 132 -1.64 14.84 -18.71
CA CYS A 132 -0.22 14.87 -19.05
C CYS A 132 0.31 13.46 -19.37
N THR A 133 1.27 13.39 -20.28
CA THR A 133 2.06 12.18 -20.53
C THR A 133 3.34 12.23 -19.69
N GLY A 134 3.57 11.23 -18.85
CA GLY A 134 4.78 11.12 -18.03
C GLY A 134 4.54 11.12 -16.51
N PRO A 135 5.61 11.12 -15.71
CA PRO A 135 5.53 11.08 -14.26
C PRO A 135 4.93 12.36 -13.71
N LYS A 136 4.10 12.23 -12.67
CA LYS A 136 3.44 13.38 -12.04
C LYS A 136 4.43 14.40 -11.50
N SER A 137 5.62 13.96 -11.08
CA SER A 137 6.66 14.85 -10.54
C SER A 137 7.23 15.85 -11.56
N ALA A 138 7.17 15.54 -12.87
CA ALA A 138 7.75 16.36 -13.92
C ALA A 138 6.82 17.49 -14.41
N ILE A 139 5.61 17.55 -13.85
CA ILE A 139 4.61 18.55 -14.23
C ILE A 139 4.97 19.88 -13.56
N GLU A 140 4.95 20.95 -14.35
CA GLU A 140 5.16 22.31 -13.87
C GLU A 140 4.04 22.72 -12.90
N VAL A 141 4.44 23.24 -11.73
CA VAL A 141 3.54 23.66 -10.66
C VAL A 141 3.55 25.16 -10.49
N HIS A 142 4.73 25.78 -10.54
CA HIS A 142 4.88 27.20 -10.29
C HIS A 142 6.14 27.77 -10.94
N SER A 143 5.99 28.86 -11.69
CA SER A 143 7.10 29.66 -12.23
C SER A 143 8.15 28.85 -13.00
N GLY A 144 7.73 27.90 -13.84
CA GLY A 144 8.64 27.05 -14.59
C GLY A 144 9.21 25.86 -13.82
N PHE A 145 8.83 25.65 -12.55
CA PHE A 145 9.35 24.57 -11.71
C PHE A 145 8.36 23.43 -11.55
N SER A 146 8.86 22.22 -11.75
CA SER A 146 8.14 20.98 -11.46
C SER A 146 8.16 20.64 -9.97
N PHE A 147 7.34 19.67 -9.54
CA PHE A 147 7.40 19.14 -8.17
C PHE A 147 8.79 18.59 -7.82
N LEU A 148 9.46 17.98 -8.80
CA LEU A 148 10.81 17.44 -8.61
C LEU A 148 11.81 18.57 -8.39
N ASP A 149 11.75 19.64 -9.19
CA ASP A 149 12.65 20.80 -9.05
C ASP A 149 12.48 21.48 -7.69
N LEU A 150 11.23 21.64 -7.25
CA LEU A 150 10.93 22.22 -5.94
C LEU A 150 11.48 21.34 -4.81
N THR A 151 11.39 20.01 -4.93
CA THR A 151 11.96 19.10 -3.93
C THR A 151 13.49 19.19 -3.90
N VAL A 152 14.15 19.16 -5.05
CA VAL A 152 15.62 19.26 -5.15
C VAL A 152 16.09 20.57 -4.50
N ARG A 153 15.42 21.68 -4.78
CA ARG A 153 15.76 22.98 -4.17
C ARG A 153 15.57 23.03 -2.66
N GLN A 154 14.54 22.37 -2.13
CA GLN A 154 14.35 22.27 -0.68
C GLN A 154 15.53 21.55 -0.03
N ILE A 155 16.00 20.44 -0.63
CA ILE A 155 17.14 19.67 -0.13
C ILE A 155 18.44 20.45 -0.31
N GLU A 156 18.64 21.11 -1.45
CA GLU A 156 19.82 21.94 -1.71
C GLU A 156 19.91 23.11 -0.71
N SER A 157 18.80 23.82 -0.48
CA SER A 157 18.74 24.89 0.52
C SER A 157 19.08 24.37 1.92
N LEU A 158 18.60 23.19 2.28
CA LEU A 158 18.87 22.54 3.56
C LEU A 158 20.35 22.15 3.69
N ASN A 159 20.91 21.52 2.67
CA ASN A 159 22.31 21.10 2.62
C ASN A 159 23.27 22.31 2.72
N ASN A 160 22.97 23.39 1.99
CA ASN A 160 23.77 24.62 2.02
C ASN A 160 23.68 25.35 3.36
N THR A 161 22.51 25.34 4.01
CA THR A 161 22.29 26.06 5.29
C THR A 161 22.95 25.35 6.47
N TYR A 162 22.89 24.02 6.51
CA TYR A 162 23.41 23.22 7.63
C TYR A 162 24.77 22.55 7.34
N HIS A 163 25.34 22.77 6.15
CA HIS A 163 26.57 22.14 5.68
C HIS A 163 26.54 20.61 5.81
N VAL A 164 25.46 20.01 5.32
CA VAL A 164 25.20 18.56 5.31
C VAL A 164 25.00 18.05 3.88
N ASN A 165 24.95 16.73 3.74
CA ASN A 165 24.68 16.06 2.47
C ASN A 165 23.52 15.07 2.62
N VAL A 166 22.30 15.59 2.75
CA VAL A 166 21.08 14.78 2.78
C VAL A 166 20.81 14.25 1.38
N PRO A 167 20.73 12.91 1.19
CA PRO A 167 20.36 12.30 -0.07
C PRO A 167 18.83 12.23 -0.26
#